data_AF-A0A0K3BWB5-F1
#
_entry.id   AF-A0A0K3BWB5-F1
#
_cell.length_a   1.000
_cell.length_b   1.000
_cell.length_c   1.000
_cell.angle_alpha   90.00
_cell.angle_beta   90.00
_cell.angle_gamma   90.00
#
_symmetry.space_group_name_H-M   'P 1'
#
loop_
_entity.id
_entity.type
_entity.pdbx_description
1 polymer ?
#
loop_
_entity_poly.entity_id
_entity_poly.type
_entity_poly.pdbx_seq_one_letter_code
_entity_poly.pdbx_strand_id
1 'polypeptide(L)'
;MMAPQAWADPPVNDWGRLRKCESNGRYEAKGKHYGAYQFNLDTWRSVGGQGYPHQATPDEQDYRALYLYRMRGWQPWTCARKLKLREDRDARSKRVPTYAEAAYIR
;
A
#
# COMPACT_ATOMS: atom_id res chain seq x y z
N MET A 1 24.03 -5.46 -1.79
CA MET A 1 23.21 -6.13 -2.83
C MET A 1 22.01 -5.25 -3.08
N MET A 2 21.96 -4.54 -4.21
CA MET A 2 20.92 -3.54 -4.51
C MET A 2 19.66 -4.22 -5.06
N ALA A 3 18.50 -3.79 -4.58
CA ALA A 3 17.19 -4.37 -4.88
C ALA A 3 16.82 -4.29 -6.38
N PRO A 4 16.36 -5.37 -7.01
CA PRO A 4 15.55 -5.25 -8.21
C PRO A 4 14.10 -5.00 -7.75
N GLN A 5 13.43 -3.92 -8.20
CA GLN A 5 11.95 -3.92 -8.42
C GLN A 5 11.34 -2.57 -8.82
N ALA A 6 12.07 -1.47 -9.01
CA ALA A 6 11.44 -0.18 -9.34
C ALA A 6 10.71 -0.12 -10.71
N TRP A 7 10.80 -1.18 -11.52
CA TRP A 7 10.11 -1.27 -12.82
C TRP A 7 8.90 -2.20 -12.79
N ALA A 8 8.76 -3.02 -11.74
CA ALA A 8 7.70 -4.01 -11.64
C ALA A 8 6.63 -3.59 -10.63
N ASP A 9 6.96 -2.76 -9.64
CA ASP A 9 6.01 -2.13 -8.72
C ASP A 9 5.96 -0.60 -8.90
N PRO A 10 4.96 0.09 -8.30
CA PRO A 10 4.78 1.51 -8.54
C PRO A 10 5.93 2.32 -7.98
N PRO A 11 6.28 3.45 -8.60
CA PRO A 11 7.32 4.31 -8.08
C PRO A 11 6.93 4.86 -6.70
N VAL A 12 7.93 5.12 -5.85
CA VAL A 12 7.75 5.71 -4.50
C VAL A 12 6.87 6.97 -4.52
N ASN A 13 6.96 7.77 -5.59
CA ASN A 13 6.13 8.96 -5.75
C ASN A 13 4.63 8.66 -5.85
N ASP A 14 4.23 7.57 -6.52
CA ASP A 14 2.82 7.21 -6.63
C ASP A 14 2.26 6.71 -5.30
N TRP A 15 3.06 5.97 -4.53
CA TRP A 15 2.74 5.62 -3.14
C TRP A 15 2.60 6.85 -2.24
N GLY A 16 3.52 7.81 -2.35
CA GLY A 16 3.45 9.09 -1.64
C GLY A 16 2.19 9.88 -1.99
N ARG A 17 1.85 9.98 -3.29
CA ARG A 17 0.61 10.64 -3.77
C ARG A 17 -0.64 9.93 -3.24
N LEU A 18 -0.65 8.60 -3.21
CA LEU A 18 -1.74 7.82 -2.64
C LEU A 18 -1.91 8.14 -1.15
N ARG A 19 -0.86 7.99 -0.33
CA ARG A 19 -0.90 8.28 1.12
C ARG A 19 -1.35 9.71 1.38
N LYS A 20 -0.87 10.67 0.59
CA LYS A 20 -1.27 12.09 0.70
C LYS A 20 -2.76 12.28 0.46
N CYS A 21 -3.33 11.64 -0.56
CA CYS A 21 -4.76 11.71 -0.86
C CYS A 21 -5.61 10.98 0.19
N GLU A 22 -5.16 9.82 0.67
CA GLU A 22 -5.94 8.98 1.59
C GLU A 22 -5.96 9.53 3.02
N SER A 23 -4.82 10.00 3.54
CA SER A 23 -4.69 10.32 4.97
C SER A 23 -3.90 11.60 5.27
N ASN A 24 -3.51 12.34 4.23
CA ASN A 24 -2.49 13.38 4.29
C ASN A 24 -1.10 12.84 4.69
N GLY A 25 -0.84 11.55 4.46
CA GLY A 25 0.43 10.89 4.81
C GLY A 25 0.53 10.40 6.26
N ARG A 26 -0.59 10.33 7.00
CA ARG A 26 -0.59 10.01 8.43
C ARG A 26 -0.82 8.52 8.67
N TYR A 27 0.20 7.81 9.11
CA TYR A 27 0.15 6.38 9.46
C TYR A 27 -0.76 6.07 10.65
N GLU A 28 -1.01 7.05 11.50
CA GLU A 28 -1.85 6.94 12.69
C GLU A 28 -3.28 7.48 12.46
N ALA A 29 -3.63 7.80 11.20
CA ALA A 29 -4.96 8.28 10.84
C ALA A 29 -6.04 7.26 11.22
N LYS A 30 -7.06 7.75 11.93
CA LYS A 30 -8.23 6.96 12.37
C LYS A 30 -9.51 7.70 12.01
N GLY A 31 -10.42 7.01 11.32
CA GLY A 31 -11.75 7.49 10.96
C GLY A 31 -12.64 6.32 10.60
N LYS A 32 -13.36 6.40 9.47
CA LYS A 32 -14.09 5.24 8.90
C LYS A 32 -13.14 4.13 8.45
N HIS A 33 -11.93 4.50 8.06
CA HIS A 33 -10.83 3.61 7.69
C HIS A 33 -9.58 3.96 8.52
N TYR A 34 -8.52 3.17 8.36
CA TYR A 34 -7.35 3.21 9.24
C TYR A 34 -6.03 3.32 8.48
N GLY A 35 -5.10 4.08 9.06
CA GLY A 35 -3.72 4.18 8.62
C GLY A 35 -3.50 5.06 7.39
N ALA A 36 -2.24 5.08 6.92
CA ALA A 36 -1.81 5.97 5.83
C ALA A 36 -2.56 5.70 4.52
N TYR A 37 -2.96 4.44 4.31
CA TYR A 37 -3.64 3.94 3.12
C TYR A 37 -5.15 3.78 3.29
N GLN A 38 -5.70 4.20 4.42
CA GLN A 38 -7.13 4.10 4.73
C GLN A 38 -7.71 2.70 4.45
N PHE A 39 -7.08 1.68 5.01
CA PHE A 39 -7.60 0.31 4.98
C PHE A 39 -8.92 0.21 5.74
N ASN A 40 -9.88 -0.55 5.20
CA ASN A 40 -10.89 -1.19 6.04
C ASN A 40 -10.31 -2.47 6.68
N LEU A 41 -10.92 -2.92 7.77
CA LEU A 41 -10.38 -4.00 8.60
C LEU A 41 -10.41 -5.37 7.89
N ASP A 42 -11.44 -5.65 7.11
CA ASP A 42 -11.54 -6.90 6.35
C ASP A 42 -10.44 -7.00 5.28
N THR A 43 -10.16 -5.90 4.59
CA THR A 43 -9.09 -5.83 3.59
C THR A 43 -7.72 -5.99 4.25
N TRP A 44 -7.49 -5.30 5.38
CA TRP A 44 -6.26 -5.45 6.17
C TRP A 44 -5.99 -6.90 6.54
N ARG A 45 -7.00 -7.59 7.08
CA ARG A 45 -6.92 -9.01 7.45
C ARG A 45 -6.73 -9.91 6.23
N SER A 46 -7.35 -9.59 5.09
CA SER A 46 -7.21 -10.37 3.85
C SER A 46 -5.78 -10.41 3.30
N VAL A 47 -4.95 -9.42 3.64
CA VAL A 47 -3.52 -9.39 3.31
C VAL A 47 -2.65 -9.77 4.52
N GLY A 48 -3.24 -10.39 5.55
CA GLY A 48 -2.55 -10.95 6.72
C GLY A 48 -2.24 -9.96 7.83
N GLY A 49 -2.78 -8.74 7.78
CA GLY A 49 -2.63 -7.76 8.83
C GLY A 49 -3.34 -8.17 10.12
N GLN A 50 -2.69 -7.93 11.26
CA GLN A 50 -3.25 -8.15 12.60
C GLN A 50 -3.63 -6.83 13.26
N GLY A 51 -4.50 -6.88 14.27
CA GLY A 51 -4.96 -5.67 14.97
C GLY A 51 -5.60 -4.64 14.02
N TYR A 52 -5.38 -3.35 14.30
CA TYR A 52 -5.82 -2.26 13.43
C TYR A 52 -4.64 -1.65 12.66
N PRO A 53 -4.83 -1.24 11.38
CA PRO A 53 -3.76 -0.64 10.57
C PRO A 53 -3.08 0.57 11.22
N HIS A 54 -3.86 1.47 11.85
CA HIS A 54 -3.32 2.67 12.51
C HIS A 54 -2.47 2.41 13.76
N GLN A 55 -2.48 1.16 14.27
CA GLN A 55 -1.63 0.71 15.37
C GLN A 55 -0.39 -0.03 14.88
N ALA A 56 -0.35 -0.38 13.58
CA ALA A 56 0.78 -1.04 12.96
C ALA A 56 1.87 -0.02 12.59
N THR A 57 3.12 -0.49 12.58
CA THR A 57 4.27 0.33 12.18
C THR A 57 4.12 0.81 10.73
N PRO A 58 4.79 1.92 10.35
CA PRO A 58 4.80 2.36 8.96
C PRO A 58 5.24 1.27 7.97
N ASP A 59 6.31 0.53 8.29
CA ASP A 59 6.81 -0.57 7.45
C ASP A 59 5.77 -1.68 7.27
N GLU A 60 5.00 -2.01 8.32
CA GLU A 60 3.91 -3.00 8.22
C GLU A 60 2.77 -2.50 7.34
N GLN A 61 2.40 -1.23 7.45
CA GLN A 61 1.37 -0.65 6.59
C GLN A 61 1.81 -0.60 5.12
N ASP A 62 3.05 -0.21 4.84
CA ASP A 62 3.63 -0.17 3.49
C ASP A 62 3.71 -1.57 2.88
N TYR A 63 4.15 -2.55 3.67
CA TYR A 63 4.17 -3.95 3.26
C TYR A 63 2.79 -4.48 2.88
N ARG A 64 1.77 -4.25 3.71
CA ARG A 64 0.40 -4.70 3.43
C ARG A 64 -0.22 -3.92 2.27
N ALA A 65 0.12 -2.65 2.09
CA ALA A 65 -0.28 -1.87 0.93
C ALA A 65 0.30 -2.43 -0.37
N LEU A 66 1.61 -2.74 -0.39
CA LEU A 66 2.26 -3.39 -1.52
C LEU A 66 1.63 -4.76 -1.81
N TYR A 67 1.38 -5.56 -0.77
CA TYR A 67 0.76 -6.86 -0.95
C TYR A 67 -0.63 -6.73 -1.55
N LEU A 68 -1.45 -5.81 -1.04
CA LEU A 68 -2.79 -5.56 -1.57
C LEU A 68 -2.73 -5.10 -3.04
N TYR A 69 -1.78 -4.23 -3.38
CA TYR A 69 -1.56 -3.79 -4.76
C TYR A 69 -1.20 -4.96 -5.68
N ARG A 70 -0.26 -5.82 -5.28
CA ARG A 70 0.08 -7.01 -6.09
C ARG A 70 -1.08 -8.00 -6.22
N MET A 71 -2.05 -7.97 -5.31
CA MET A 71 -3.26 -8.78 -5.39
C MET A 71 -4.35 -8.16 -6.28
N ARG A 72 -4.53 -6.83 -6.26
CA ARG A 72 -5.74 -6.17 -6.82
C ARG A 72 -5.46 -4.99 -7.74
N GLY A 73 -4.20 -4.60 -7.88
CA GLY A 73 -3.78 -3.34 -8.48
C GLY A 73 -4.31 -2.16 -7.67
N TRP A 74 -4.59 -1.05 -8.34
CA TRP A 74 -5.07 0.18 -7.70
C TRP A 74 -6.54 0.17 -7.30
N GLN A 75 -7.29 -0.87 -7.70
CA GLN A 75 -8.74 -1.00 -7.48
C GLN A 75 -9.24 -0.70 -6.05
N PRO A 76 -8.55 -1.11 -4.97
CA PRO A 76 -9.01 -0.86 -3.61
C PRO A 76 -9.07 0.62 -3.21
N TRP A 77 -8.30 1.48 -3.89
CA TRP A 77 -8.13 2.88 -3.51
C TRP A 77 -8.85 3.82 -4.48
N THR A 78 -9.87 4.51 -3.97
CA THR A 78 -10.55 5.53 -4.76
C THR A 78 -9.62 6.71 -5.08
N CYS A 79 -8.68 7.05 -4.20
CA CYS A 79 -7.67 8.07 -4.48
C CYS A 79 -6.76 7.68 -5.65
N ALA A 80 -6.35 6.42 -5.77
CA ALA A 80 -5.53 5.97 -6.90
C ALA A 80 -6.25 6.21 -8.24
N ARG A 81 -7.55 5.91 -8.31
CA ARG A 81 -8.39 6.24 -9.47
C ARG A 81 -8.49 7.75 -9.74
N LYS A 82 -8.71 8.56 -8.69
CA LYS A 82 -8.76 10.04 -8.81
C LYS A 82 -7.44 10.62 -9.33
N LEU A 83 -6.32 10.10 -8.84
CA LEU A 83 -4.97 10.52 -9.19
C LEU A 83 -4.49 9.95 -10.55
N LYS A 84 -5.28 9.07 -11.16
CA LYS A 84 -4.95 8.33 -12.39
C LYS A 84 -3.62 7.60 -12.28
N LEU A 85 -3.36 6.97 -11.13
CA LEU A 85 -2.17 6.14 -10.95
C LEU A 85 -2.23 4.97 -11.93
N ARG A 86 -1.09 4.65 -12.55
CA ARG A 86 -1.00 3.60 -13.55
C ARG A 86 -0.59 2.30 -12.89
N GLU A 87 -1.20 1.21 -13.32
CA GLU A 87 -0.77 -0.14 -12.95
C GLU A 87 0.46 -0.51 -13.77
N ASP A 88 1.33 -1.31 -13.16
CA ASP A 88 2.56 -1.87 -13.74
C ASP A 88 2.47 -3.40 -13.82
N ARG A 89 3.61 -4.06 -13.96
CA ARG A 89 3.70 -5.51 -14.16
C ARG A 89 3.27 -6.33 -12.95
N ASP A 90 3.54 -5.88 -11.72
CA ASP A 90 3.22 -6.66 -10.52
C ASP A 90 1.78 -6.41 -10.05
N ALA A 91 1.05 -5.44 -10.63
CA ALA A 91 -0.40 -5.31 -10.43
C ALA A 91 -1.13 -6.61 -10.75
N ARG A 92 -1.87 -7.15 -9.76
CA ARG A 92 -2.60 -8.44 -9.86
C ARG A 92 -1.72 -9.66 -10.19
N SER A 93 -0.41 -9.57 -10.03
CA SER A 93 0.52 -10.70 -10.18
C SER A 93 0.33 -11.80 -9.14
N LYS A 94 -0.32 -11.47 -8.00
CA LYS A 94 -0.49 -12.34 -6.82
C LYS A 94 0.84 -12.72 -6.14
N ARG A 95 1.93 -12.02 -6.47
CA ARG A 95 3.23 -12.22 -5.83
C ARG A 95 3.20 -11.65 -4.42
N VAL A 96 3.49 -12.49 -3.43
CA VAL A 96 3.61 -12.04 -2.03
C VAL A 96 4.91 -11.25 -1.88
N PRO A 97 4.89 -10.00 -1.38
CA PRO A 97 6.11 -9.24 -1.14
C PRO A 97 6.92 -9.79 0.03
N THR A 98 8.18 -9.35 0.09
CA THR A 98 8.96 -9.34 1.34
C THR A 98 8.96 -7.95 1.96
N TYR A 99 9.30 -7.83 3.24
CA TYR A 99 9.51 -6.53 3.88
C TYR A 99 10.62 -5.71 3.20
N ALA A 100 11.67 -6.37 2.71
CA ALA A 100 12.76 -5.71 1.98
C ALA A 100 12.26 -5.08 0.67
N GLU A 101 11.31 -5.74 -0.02
CA GLU A 101 10.67 -5.19 -1.20
C GLU A 101 9.69 -4.07 -0.90
N ALA A 102 9.11 -4.01 0.31
CA ALA A 102 8.26 -2.89 0.71
C ALA A 102 9.06 -1.67 1.16
N ALA A 103 10.32 -1.85 1.56
CA ALA A 103 11.12 -0.80 2.19
C ALA A 103 11.42 0.42 1.28
N TYR A 104 11.23 0.32 -0.03
CA TYR A 104 11.41 1.47 -0.96
C TYR A 104 10.19 2.41 -0.99
N ILE A 105 9.06 1.99 -0.43
CA ILE A 105 7.77 2.72 -0.49
C ILE A 105 7.77 3.97 0.42
N ARG A 106 8.66 4.01 1.41
CA ARG A 106 8.78 5.11 2.38
C ARG A 106 9.57 6.28 1.84
#